data_AF-A0A7X6X4K9-F1
#
_entry.id   AF-A0A7X6X4K9-F1
#
_cell.length_a   1.000
_cell.length_b   1.000
_cell.length_c   1.000
_cell.angle_alpha   90.00
_cell.angle_beta   90.00
_cell.angle_gamma   90.00
#
_symmetry.space_group_name_H-M   'P 1'
#
loop_
_entity.id
_entity.type
_entity.pdbx_description
1 polymer ?
#
loop_
_entity_poly.entity_id
_entity_poly.type
_entity_poly.pdbx_seq_one_letter_code
_entity_poly.pdbx_strand_id
1 'polypeptide(L)'
;MKKLQKKDLPRFLAELKKQATVYVPVDNDGLTQFAVWEEGTEPALDKNTIISPKKIFFPQTEELYAYETKKLQAAVQELDGVGGPT
;
A
#
# COMPACT_ATOMS: atom_id res chain seq x y z
N MET A 1 25.81 -24.15 -2.62
CA MET A 1 24.45 -23.57 -2.46
C MET A 1 24.11 -23.53 -0.99
N LYS A 2 23.79 -22.38 -0.40
CA LYS A 2 23.37 -22.29 1.01
C LYS A 2 21.93 -22.81 1.13
N LYS A 3 21.61 -23.52 2.22
CA LYS A 3 20.28 -24.08 2.49
C LYS A 3 19.75 -23.52 3.81
N LEU A 4 18.44 -23.32 3.90
CA LEU A 4 17.73 -22.90 5.11
C LEU A 4 16.70 -23.97 5.46
N GLN A 5 16.63 -24.38 6.72
CA GLN A 5 15.60 -25.31 7.19
C GLN A 5 14.27 -24.55 7.32
N LYS A 6 13.15 -25.20 6.97
CA LYS A 6 11.81 -24.55 7.05
C LYS A 6 11.48 -24.03 8.45
N LYS A 7 11.91 -24.74 9.50
CA LYS A 7 11.75 -24.32 10.90
C LYS A 7 12.44 -23.00 11.25
N ASP A 8 13.50 -22.65 10.52
CA ASP A 8 14.29 -21.43 10.74
C ASP A 8 13.78 -20.26 9.88
N LEU A 9 12.81 -20.52 8.99
CA LEU A 9 12.24 -19.51 8.11
C LEU A 9 11.59 -18.33 8.86
N PRO A 10 10.77 -18.53 9.92
CA PRO A 10 10.19 -17.42 10.66
C PRO A 10 11.27 -16.50 11.25
N ARG A 11 12.31 -17.09 11.85
CA ARG A 11 13.46 -16.36 12.39
C ARG A 11 14.18 -15.57 11.30
N PHE A 12 14.39 -16.17 10.14
CA PHE A 12 15.04 -15.52 9.01
C PHE A 12 14.22 -14.34 8.46
N LEU A 13 12.91 -14.51 8.29
CA LEU A 13 12.01 -13.44 7.84
C LEU A 13 11.96 -12.29 8.87
N ALA A 14 11.96 -12.61 10.17
CA ALA A 14 12.02 -11.62 11.23
C ALA A 14 13.30 -10.77 11.18
N GLU A 15 14.47 -11.38 10.90
CA GLU A 15 15.71 -10.63 10.71
C GLU A 15 15.69 -9.73 9.47
N LEU A 16 15.11 -10.21 8.35
CA LEU A 16 14.95 -9.41 7.14
C LEU A 16 14.02 -8.22 7.37
N LYS A 17 12.93 -8.41 8.12
CA LYS A 17 11.94 -7.39 8.42
C LYS A 17 12.53 -6.16 9.14
N LYS A 18 13.61 -6.35 9.92
CA LYS A 18 14.33 -5.25 10.58
C LYS A 18 14.97 -4.26 9.59
N GLN A 19 15.21 -4.69 8.35
CA GLN A 19 15.93 -3.91 7.35
C GLN A 19 15.03 -3.48 6.19
N ALA A 20 13.98 -4.24 5.89
CA ALA A 20 13.07 -3.96 4.77
C ALA A 20 11.68 -4.57 4.98
N THR A 21 10.68 -4.06 4.27
CA THR A 21 9.37 -4.71 4.18
C THR A 21 9.50 -6.03 3.45
N VAL A 22 9.10 -7.11 4.12
CA VAL A 22 9.18 -8.48 3.58
C VAL A 22 7.81 -8.87 3.04
N TYR A 23 7.76 -9.36 1.80
CA TYR A 23 6.55 -9.88 1.18
C TYR A 23 6.67 -11.39 1.00
N VAL A 24 5.62 -12.13 1.35
CA VAL A 24 5.54 -13.59 1.19
C VAL A 24 4.27 -13.98 0.45
N PRO A 25 4.25 -15.13 -0.25
CA PRO A 25 3.00 -15.68 -0.75
C PRO A 25 2.15 -16.17 0.43
N VAL A 26 0.89 -15.80 0.46
CA VAL A 26 -0.13 -16.27 1.41
C VAL A 26 -1.31 -16.83 0.64
N ASP A 27 -1.93 -17.88 1.18
CA ASP A 27 -3.20 -18.41 0.67
C ASP A 27 -4.34 -17.75 1.45
N ASN A 28 -5.19 -17.01 0.75
CA ASN A 28 -6.40 -16.43 1.31
C ASN A 28 -7.60 -17.00 0.56
N ASP A 29 -8.28 -17.97 1.15
CA ASP A 29 -9.43 -18.68 0.58
C ASP A 29 -9.17 -19.23 -0.84
N GLY A 30 -8.00 -19.84 -1.07
CA GLY A 30 -7.61 -20.39 -2.37
C GLY A 30 -7.05 -19.37 -3.36
N LEU A 31 -7.03 -18.09 -2.98
CA LEU A 31 -6.36 -17.03 -3.74
C LEU A 31 -4.94 -16.81 -3.21
N THR A 32 -3.96 -17.47 -3.83
CA THR A 32 -2.56 -17.28 -3.43
C THR A 32 -2.01 -15.96 -3.97
N GLN A 33 -1.61 -15.05 -3.10
CA GLN A 33 -1.10 -13.71 -3.47
C GLN A 33 0.04 -13.27 -2.55
N PHE A 34 0.82 -12.28 -2.96
CA PHE A 34 1.83 -11.69 -2.08
C PHE A 34 1.21 -10.72 -1.08
N ALA A 35 1.60 -10.83 0.19
CA ALA A 35 1.23 -9.91 1.26
C ALA A 35 2.44 -9.59 2.13
N VAL A 36 2.36 -8.49 2.90
CA VAL A 36 3.39 -8.14 3.88
C VAL A 36 3.44 -9.24 4.95
N TRP A 37 4.64 -9.71 5.27
CA TRP A 37 4.83 -10.74 6.27
C TRP A 37 4.80 -10.14 7.69
N GLU A 38 3.92 -10.71 8.50
CA GLU A 38 3.80 -10.42 9.93
C GLU A 38 4.11 -11.68 10.74
N GLU A 39 4.49 -11.50 12.01
CA GLU A 39 4.76 -12.64 12.89
C GLU A 39 3.49 -13.50 13.05
N GLY A 40 3.63 -14.81 12.85
CA GLY A 40 2.49 -15.75 12.78
C GLY A 40 1.90 -15.94 11.38
N THR A 41 2.36 -15.20 10.37
CA THR A 41 1.96 -15.43 8.96
C THR A 41 2.65 -16.69 8.43
N GLU A 42 1.86 -17.67 7.97
CA GLU A 42 2.36 -18.89 7.31
C GLU A 42 2.48 -18.68 5.79
N PRO A 43 3.69 -18.73 5.21
CA PRO A 43 3.87 -18.60 3.77
C PRO A 43 3.39 -19.84 3.01
N ALA A 44 2.62 -19.63 1.94
CA ALA A 44 2.19 -20.68 1.02
C ALA A 44 3.32 -21.06 0.03
N LEU A 45 4.28 -21.86 0.50
CA LEU A 45 5.48 -22.24 -0.27
C LEU A 45 5.28 -23.45 -1.20
N ASP A 46 4.14 -24.13 -1.09
CA ASP A 46 3.78 -25.34 -1.82
C ASP A 46 2.96 -25.06 -3.09
N LYS A 47 2.54 -23.81 -3.31
CA LYS A 47 1.71 -23.38 -4.44
C LYS A 47 2.30 -22.16 -5.15
N ASN A 48 1.90 -21.96 -6.40
CA ASN A 48 2.21 -20.75 -7.15
C ASN A 48 1.20 -19.65 -6.82
N THR A 49 1.65 -18.39 -6.82
CA THR A 49 0.76 -17.24 -6.65
C THR A 49 -0.12 -17.04 -7.88
N ILE A 50 -1.42 -16.87 -7.68
CA ILE A 50 -2.38 -16.46 -8.72
C ILE A 50 -2.20 -14.99 -9.06
N ILE A 51 -1.95 -14.15 -8.05
CA ILE A 51 -1.70 -12.71 -8.23
C ILE A 51 -0.20 -12.43 -8.15
N SER A 52 0.35 -11.88 -9.23
CA SER A 52 1.78 -11.54 -9.33
C SER A 52 2.16 -10.41 -8.37
N PRO A 53 3.37 -10.46 -7.74
CA PRO A 53 3.87 -9.38 -6.91
C PRO A 53 4.09 -8.07 -7.69
N LYS A 54 4.12 -8.12 -9.04
CA LYS A 54 4.15 -6.91 -9.87
C LYS A 54 3.02 -5.95 -9.54
N LYS A 55 1.83 -6.45 -9.17
CA LYS A 55 0.69 -5.61 -8.81
C LYS A 55 0.96 -4.73 -7.58
N ILE A 56 1.87 -5.17 -6.68
CA ILE A 56 2.23 -4.46 -5.45
C ILE A 56 3.26 -3.35 -5.75
N PHE A 57 4.26 -3.65 -6.58
CA PHE A 57 5.37 -2.74 -6.86
C PHE A 57 5.11 -1.81 -8.07
N PHE A 58 4.23 -2.23 -8.98
CA PHE A 58 3.92 -1.55 -10.23
C PHE A 58 2.40 -1.48 -10.37
N PRO A 59 1.75 -0.51 -9.70
CA PRO A 59 0.32 -0.29 -9.92
C PRO A 59 0.07 -0.07 -11.41
N GLN A 60 -1.05 -0.61 -11.92
CA GLN A 60 -1.39 -0.54 -13.34
C GLN A 60 -1.54 0.90 -13.83
N THR A 61 -1.92 1.81 -12.93
CA THR A 61 -2.14 3.22 -13.18
C THR A 61 -1.43 4.04 -12.11
N GLU A 62 -0.90 5.20 -12.51
CA GLU A 62 -0.27 6.14 -11.60
C GLU A 62 -1.33 7.06 -10.98
N GLU A 63 -1.25 7.28 -9.67
CA GLU A 63 -2.07 8.28 -8.99
C GLU A 63 -1.45 9.66 -9.23
N LEU A 64 -2.07 10.48 -10.08
CA LEU A 64 -1.49 11.75 -10.52
C LEU A 64 -1.66 12.89 -9.50
N TYR A 65 -2.81 12.96 -8.83
CA TYR A 65 -3.13 14.01 -7.86
C TYR A 65 -4.08 13.48 -6.79
N ALA A 66 -3.75 13.76 -5.53
CA ALA A 66 -4.67 13.72 -4.41
C ALA A 66 -4.87 15.17 -3.92
N TYR A 67 -6.12 15.61 -3.73
CA TYR A 67 -6.42 16.91 -3.14
C TYR A 67 -7.31 16.73 -1.92
N GLU A 68 -6.97 17.43 -0.85
CA GLU A 68 -7.77 17.53 0.37
C GLU A 68 -8.18 19.00 0.52
N THR A 69 -9.46 19.27 0.74
CA THR A 69 -9.92 20.65 0.99
C THR A 69 -10.09 20.85 2.49
N LYS A 70 -9.41 21.87 3.05
CA LYS A 70 -9.64 22.32 4.43
C LYS A 70 -10.23 23.72 4.40
N LYS A 71 -11.50 23.81 4.80
CA LYS A 71 -12.33 25.03 4.97
C LYS A 71 -12.47 25.90 3.72
N LEU A 72 -13.63 25.81 3.08
CA LEU A 72 -14.16 26.90 2.24
C LEU A 72 -14.46 28.12 3.14
N GLN A 73 -13.49 29.01 3.33
CA GLN A 73 -13.78 30.37 3.79
C GLN A 73 -13.67 31.30 2.59
N ALA A 74 -14.80 31.52 1.91
CA ALA A 74 -14.96 32.63 1.01
C ALA A 74 -15.68 33.75 1.77
N ALA A 75 -15.02 34.90 1.94
CA ALA A 75 -15.66 36.12 2.39
C ALA A 75 -16.03 36.96 1.15
N VAL A 76 -17.31 37.29 1.02
CA VAL A 76 -17.79 38.22 0.01
C VAL A 76 -17.58 39.63 0.58
N GLN A 77 -16.85 40.46 -0.16
CA GLN A 77 -16.74 41.89 0.12
C GLN A 77 -17.58 42.63 -0.93
N GLU A 78 -18.69 43.24 -0.51
CA GLU A 78 -19.35 44.25 -1.33
C GLU A 78 -18.49 45.51 -1.32
N LEU A 79 -18.15 46.00 -2.52
CA LEU A 79 -17.51 47.28 -2.69
C LEU A 79 -18.61 48.34 -2.77
N ASP A 80 -18.67 49.20 -1.76
CA ASP A 80 -19.56 50.35 -1.75
C ASP A 80 -19.21 51.32 -2.90
N GLY A 81 -20.14 51.42 -3.84
CA GLY A 81 -20.51 52.70 -4.46
C GLY A 81 -19.90 52.99 -5.83
N VAL A 82 -20.78 53.07 -6.84
CA VAL A 82 -20.85 54.27 -7.69
C VAL A 82 -22.33 54.62 -7.85
N GLY A 83 -22.72 55.78 -7.29
CA GLY A 83 -24.04 56.35 -7.51
C GLY A 83 -24.31 56.56 -9.01
N GLY A 84 -25.48 56.13 -9.45
CA GLY A 84 -26.02 56.36 -10.80
C GLY A 84 -27.34 57.13 -10.74
N PRO A 85 -27.71 57.85 -11.81
CA PRO A 85 -28.23 59.21 -11.72
C PRO A 85 -29.77 59.28 -11.72
N THR A 86 -30.31 60.21 -10.93
CA THR A 86 -31.54 60.97 -11.23
C THR A 86 -31.49 62.28 -10.47
#